data_AF-A0A259M8G9-F1
#
_entry.id   AF-A0A259M8G9-F1
#
_cell.length_a   1.000
_cell.length_b   1.000
_cell.length_c   1.000
_cell.angle_alpha   90.00
_cell.angle_beta   90.00
_cell.angle_gamma   90.00
#
_symmetry.space_group_name_H-M   'P 1'
#
loop_
_entity.id
_entity.type
_entity.pdbx_description
1 polymer ?
#
loop_
_entity_poly.entity_id
_entity_poly.type
_entity_poly.pdbx_seq_one_letter_code
_entity_poly.pdbx_strand_id
1 'polypeptide(L)'
;LPEGRKLMLLAPVIRERKGEHLSVFEELRAQGFVRARVNGKLHELDELPKLDKQKKHSIDVVVDRFKVREDLQQRLAESFETALGLADGIALIAPMDGEEGEEIIFSARFACPHCGHSISELEPKLFSFNNPAGACPTCDGLGVKQFFDAKRLVNGELTLAEGAIRGWDRRNVYYFQMLGSLSNHYGFSLEQPFDDLAAEHQKVILFGSGAQSVDFKYLNDRGDIVKRSHPFEGIIPNLERRYRETESASVREELAKFLSTQPCPDCRGTRLRREARHVWVGEKTLPAVTGLPVGDACDYVANLHLTGRRGEIAEKILKEIRERLQFLVNVGLDYLTLDRSADTLSGGEAQRIRLASQIG
;
A
#
# COMPACT_ATOMS: atom_id res chain seq x y z
N LEU A 1 -22.83 -14.17 -25.80
CA LEU A 1 -22.20 -13.58 -27.01
C LEU A 1 -23.18 -13.71 -28.17
N PRO A 2 -23.14 -12.85 -29.21
CA PRO A 2 -24.09 -12.93 -30.33
C PRO A 2 -23.98 -14.29 -31.03
N GLU A 3 -25.12 -14.89 -31.33
CA GLU A 3 -25.17 -16.18 -32.03
C GLU A 3 -24.51 -16.05 -33.40
N GLY A 4 -23.74 -17.07 -33.78
CA GLY A 4 -23.10 -17.15 -35.08
C GLY A 4 -21.77 -16.40 -35.24
N ARG A 5 -21.30 -15.69 -34.21
CA ARG A 5 -19.98 -15.04 -34.19
C ARG A 5 -18.83 -16.05 -34.14
N LYS A 6 -17.77 -15.86 -34.91
CA LYS A 6 -16.59 -16.75 -34.95
C LYS A 6 -15.49 -16.22 -34.03
N LEU A 7 -15.18 -17.00 -33.01
CA LEU A 7 -14.25 -16.64 -31.95
C LEU A 7 -13.20 -17.72 -31.76
N MET A 8 -12.06 -17.32 -31.22
CA MET A 8 -11.03 -18.24 -30.75
C MET A 8 -10.77 -18.03 -29.27
N LEU A 9 -10.60 -19.14 -28.55
CA LEU A 9 -10.11 -19.16 -27.18
C LEU A 9 -8.60 -19.29 -27.20
N LEU A 10 -7.93 -18.37 -26.53
CA LEU A 10 -6.49 -18.23 -26.48
C LEU A 10 -5.99 -18.35 -25.05
N ALA A 11 -4.84 -19.00 -24.87
CA ALA A 11 -4.10 -19.05 -23.61
C ALA A 11 -2.83 -18.17 -23.72
N PRO A 12 -2.73 -17.04 -22.99
CA PRO A 12 -1.55 -16.17 -23.07
C PRO A 12 -0.38 -16.73 -22.27
N VAL A 13 0.42 -17.59 -22.91
CA VAL A 13 1.56 -18.26 -22.25
C VAL A 13 2.70 -17.28 -21.98
N ILE A 14 2.93 -16.31 -22.88
CA ILE A 14 3.94 -15.26 -22.71
C ILE A 14 3.34 -13.89 -23.01
N ARG A 15 3.59 -12.92 -22.13
CA ARG A 15 3.15 -11.52 -22.29
C ARG A 15 4.32 -10.56 -22.12
N GLU A 16 4.65 -9.82 -23.17
CA GLU A 16 5.65 -8.72 -23.16
C GLU A 16 7.02 -9.08 -22.56
N ARG A 17 7.48 -10.33 -22.76
CA ARG A 17 8.79 -10.80 -22.26
C ARG A 17 9.82 -10.87 -23.37
N LYS A 18 11.05 -10.47 -23.05
CA LYS A 18 12.20 -10.60 -23.97
C LYS A 18 12.65 -12.05 -24.09
N GLY A 19 13.02 -12.48 -25.29
CA GLY A 19 13.57 -13.82 -25.53
C GLY A 19 13.01 -14.49 -26.77
N GLU A 20 13.68 -15.54 -27.24
CA GLU A 20 13.25 -16.30 -28.44
C GLU A 20 12.16 -17.33 -28.13
N HIS A 21 12.01 -17.70 -26.84
CA HIS A 21 10.95 -18.59 -26.32
C HIS A 21 10.83 -19.96 -27.04
N LEU A 22 11.94 -20.48 -27.59
CA LEU A 22 11.95 -21.76 -28.33
C LEU A 22 11.44 -22.94 -27.50
N SER A 23 11.82 -23.03 -26.23
CA SER A 23 11.35 -24.08 -25.33
C SER A 23 9.84 -24.08 -25.15
N VAL A 24 9.22 -22.89 -25.10
CA VAL A 24 7.77 -22.75 -24.98
C VAL A 24 7.09 -23.33 -26.21
N PHE A 25 7.60 -23.04 -27.42
CA PHE A 25 7.03 -23.60 -28.65
C PHE A 25 7.21 -25.12 -28.74
N GLU A 26 8.34 -25.66 -28.28
CA GLU A 26 8.57 -27.12 -28.22
C GLU A 26 7.59 -27.81 -27.27
N GLU A 27 7.38 -27.26 -26.07
CA GLU A 27 6.41 -27.76 -25.09
C GLU A 27 4.98 -27.75 -25.66
N LEU A 28 4.60 -26.68 -26.36
CA LEU A 28 3.28 -26.57 -26.97
C LEU A 28 3.06 -27.58 -28.10
N ARG A 29 4.09 -27.82 -28.93
CA ARG A 29 4.03 -28.89 -29.95
C ARG A 29 3.92 -30.27 -29.30
N ALA A 30 4.68 -30.52 -28.23
CA ALA A 30 4.63 -31.80 -27.51
C ALA A 30 3.24 -32.06 -26.90
N GLN A 31 2.52 -31.01 -26.51
CA GLN A 31 1.14 -31.08 -26.02
C GLN A 31 0.08 -31.15 -27.14
N GLY A 32 0.49 -31.11 -28.42
CA GLY A 32 -0.39 -31.27 -29.57
C GLY A 32 -1.08 -30.00 -30.07
N PHE A 33 -0.66 -28.81 -29.61
CA PHE A 33 -1.17 -27.57 -30.17
C PHE A 33 -0.64 -27.36 -31.59
N VAL A 34 -1.46 -26.75 -32.45
CA VAL A 34 -1.12 -26.52 -33.88
C VAL A 34 -0.90 -25.04 -34.19
N ARG A 35 -1.54 -24.13 -33.46
CA ARG A 35 -1.54 -22.70 -33.80
C ARG A 35 -1.24 -21.83 -32.58
N ALA A 36 -0.50 -20.76 -32.82
CA ALA A 36 -0.22 -19.74 -31.84
C ALA A 36 -0.30 -18.35 -32.48
N ARG A 37 -0.80 -17.39 -31.73
CA ARG A 37 -0.78 -15.97 -32.07
C ARG A 37 0.48 -15.34 -31.47
N VAL A 38 1.39 -14.88 -32.32
CA VAL A 38 2.66 -14.29 -31.92
C VAL A 38 2.66 -12.81 -32.33
N ASN A 39 2.80 -11.93 -31.34
CA ASN A 39 2.74 -10.46 -31.52
C ASN A 39 1.49 -10.01 -32.31
N GLY A 40 0.34 -10.61 -32.00
CA GLY A 40 -0.96 -10.31 -32.62
C GLY A 40 -1.21 -10.99 -33.97
N LYS A 41 -0.24 -11.69 -34.56
CA LYS A 41 -0.42 -12.42 -35.82
C LYS A 41 -0.55 -13.92 -35.60
N LEU A 42 -1.49 -14.56 -36.28
CA LEU A 42 -1.72 -16.00 -36.18
C LEU A 42 -0.65 -16.75 -37.01
N HIS A 43 -0.02 -17.74 -36.41
CA HIS A 43 0.98 -18.60 -37.04
C HIS A 43 0.66 -20.08 -36.73
N GLU A 44 1.02 -20.95 -37.67
CA GLU A 44 1.10 -22.38 -37.38
C GLU A 44 2.42 -22.67 -36.66
N LEU A 45 2.40 -23.57 -35.67
CA LEU A 45 3.56 -23.83 -34.80
C LEU A 45 4.75 -24.45 -35.57
N ASP A 46 4.51 -25.01 -36.74
CA ASP A 46 5.54 -25.52 -37.65
C ASP A 46 6.17 -24.42 -38.51
N GLU A 47 5.46 -23.30 -38.71
CA GLU A 47 5.86 -22.15 -39.54
C GLU A 47 5.97 -20.87 -38.71
N LEU A 48 6.76 -20.92 -37.64
CA LEU A 48 6.96 -19.78 -36.74
C LEU A 48 8.01 -18.79 -37.28
N PRO A 49 7.78 -17.47 -37.12
CA PRO A 49 8.80 -16.47 -37.40
C PRO A 49 9.95 -16.58 -36.38
N LYS A 50 11.19 -16.31 -36.82
CA LYS A 50 12.32 -16.18 -35.88
C LYS A 50 12.09 -14.96 -34.98
N LEU A 51 12.03 -15.20 -33.67
CA LEU A 51 11.90 -14.17 -32.65
C LEU A 51 13.27 -13.60 -32.27
N ASP A 52 13.30 -12.33 -31.87
CA ASP A 52 14.53 -11.61 -31.52
C ASP A 52 14.72 -11.64 -30.00
N LYS A 53 15.85 -12.19 -29.53
CA LYS A 53 16.17 -12.31 -28.11
C LYS A 53 16.11 -10.98 -27.34
N GLN A 54 16.36 -9.84 -27.98
CA GLN A 54 16.41 -8.53 -27.33
C GLN A 54 15.06 -7.80 -27.30
N LYS A 55 14.08 -8.26 -28.09
CA LYS A 55 12.76 -7.63 -28.19
C LYS A 55 11.75 -8.36 -27.32
N LYS A 56 10.75 -7.61 -26.84
CA LYS A 56 9.62 -8.18 -26.11
C LYS A 56 8.68 -8.85 -27.10
N HIS A 57 8.17 -10.00 -26.71
CA HIS A 57 7.21 -10.77 -27.49
C HIS A 57 6.03 -11.20 -26.62
N SER A 58 4.89 -11.35 -27.27
CA SER A 58 3.65 -11.85 -26.69
C SER A 58 3.19 -13.07 -27.51
N ILE A 59 2.93 -14.18 -26.84
CA ILE A 59 2.60 -15.48 -27.44
C ILE A 59 1.32 -16.00 -26.77
N ASP A 60 0.26 -16.10 -27.55
CA ASP A 60 -1.02 -16.67 -27.13
C ASP A 60 -1.30 -17.94 -27.91
N VAL A 61 -1.53 -19.07 -27.25
CA VAL A 61 -1.81 -20.35 -27.92
C VAL A 61 -3.28 -20.48 -28.23
N VAL A 62 -3.61 -20.96 -29.42
CA VAL A 62 -5.01 -21.21 -29.82
C VAL A 62 -5.45 -22.54 -29.22
N VAL A 63 -6.31 -22.47 -28.21
CA VAL A 63 -6.85 -23.65 -27.52
C VAL A 63 -8.10 -24.16 -28.22
N ASP A 64 -9.00 -23.26 -28.60
CA ASP A 64 -10.21 -23.64 -29.35
C ASP A 64 -10.62 -22.57 -30.37
N ARG A 65 -11.34 -22.99 -31.41
CA ARG A 65 -11.97 -22.15 -32.42
C ARG A 65 -13.41 -22.57 -32.56
N PHE A 66 -14.33 -21.64 -32.37
CA PHE A 66 -15.75 -21.95 -32.32
C PHE A 66 -16.61 -20.83 -32.92
N LYS A 67 -17.82 -21.21 -33.34
CA LYS A 67 -18.89 -20.29 -33.73
C LYS A 67 -19.92 -20.31 -32.61
N VAL A 68 -20.31 -19.16 -32.07
CA VAL A 68 -21.22 -19.09 -30.91
C VAL A 68 -22.54 -19.79 -31.23
N ARG A 69 -22.88 -20.82 -30.46
CA ARG A 69 -24.10 -21.65 -30.51
C ARG A 69 -24.41 -22.17 -29.10
N GLU A 70 -25.67 -22.55 -28.84
CA GLU A 70 -26.11 -23.02 -27.52
C GLU A 70 -25.54 -24.41 -27.14
N ASP A 71 -25.24 -25.26 -28.12
CA ASP A 71 -24.80 -26.65 -27.94
C ASP A 71 -23.33 -26.82 -27.52
N LEU A 72 -22.59 -25.73 -27.35
CA LEU A 72 -21.13 -25.76 -27.13
C LEU A 72 -20.69 -25.72 -25.67
N GLN A 73 -21.60 -25.73 -24.70
CA GLN A 73 -21.26 -25.53 -23.28
C GLN A 73 -20.18 -26.48 -22.75
N GLN A 74 -20.32 -27.79 -22.96
CA GLN A 74 -19.37 -28.78 -22.44
C GLN A 74 -17.98 -28.62 -23.07
N ARG A 75 -17.91 -28.49 -24.40
CA ARG A 75 -16.65 -28.26 -25.13
C ARG A 75 -15.96 -26.97 -24.68
N LEU A 76 -16.72 -25.89 -24.49
CA LEU A 76 -16.16 -24.63 -24.02
C LEU A 76 -15.63 -24.75 -22.59
N ALA A 77 -16.30 -25.48 -21.70
CA ALA A 77 -15.82 -25.71 -20.34
C ALA A 77 -14.46 -26.42 -20.34
N GLU A 78 -14.31 -27.51 -21.09
CA GLU A 78 -13.05 -28.26 -21.25
C GLU A 78 -11.94 -27.41 -21.88
N SER A 79 -12.29 -26.57 -22.86
CA SER A 79 -11.37 -25.65 -23.52
C SER A 79 -10.90 -24.55 -22.57
N PHE A 80 -11.80 -23.99 -21.75
CA PHE A 80 -11.46 -23.01 -20.73
C PHE A 80 -10.56 -23.59 -19.65
N GLU A 81 -10.83 -24.81 -19.18
CA GLU A 81 -9.99 -25.50 -18.21
C GLU A 81 -8.56 -25.68 -18.75
N THR A 82 -8.44 -26.10 -20.02
CA THR A 82 -7.16 -26.21 -20.72
C THR A 82 -6.46 -24.86 -20.82
N ALA A 83 -7.16 -23.82 -21.27
CA ALA A 83 -6.57 -22.48 -21.43
C ALA A 83 -6.08 -21.88 -20.10
N LEU A 84 -6.89 -22.00 -19.06
CA LEU A 84 -6.57 -21.53 -17.72
C LEU A 84 -5.39 -22.32 -17.12
N GLY A 85 -5.29 -23.64 -17.37
CA GLY A 85 -4.16 -24.45 -16.93
C GLY A 85 -2.84 -24.05 -17.58
N LEU A 86 -2.86 -23.68 -18.87
CA LEU A 86 -1.65 -23.32 -19.63
C LEU A 86 -1.11 -21.93 -19.32
N ALA A 87 -1.98 -20.98 -18.97
CA ALA A 87 -1.64 -19.57 -18.82
C ALA A 87 -1.89 -19.05 -17.39
N ASP A 88 -1.58 -19.89 -16.39
CA ASP A 88 -1.64 -19.57 -14.95
C ASP A 88 -2.95 -18.91 -14.48
N GLY A 89 -4.07 -19.39 -15.02
CA GLY A 89 -5.41 -18.92 -14.71
C GLY A 89 -5.88 -17.75 -15.57
N ILE A 90 -5.27 -17.46 -16.72
CA ILE A 90 -5.75 -16.43 -17.66
C ILE A 90 -6.22 -17.10 -18.96
N ALA A 91 -7.35 -16.65 -19.50
CA ALA A 91 -7.83 -17.04 -20.82
C ALA A 91 -8.33 -15.81 -21.59
N LEU A 92 -8.28 -15.86 -22.91
CA LEU A 92 -8.64 -14.76 -23.79
C LEU A 92 -9.61 -15.25 -24.85
N ILE A 93 -10.65 -14.49 -25.14
CA ILE A 93 -11.48 -14.69 -26.32
C ILE A 93 -11.18 -13.57 -27.29
N ALA A 94 -10.76 -13.92 -28.50
CA ALA A 94 -10.52 -12.98 -29.59
C ALA A 94 -11.39 -13.32 -30.81
N PRO A 95 -11.82 -12.32 -31.59
CA PRO A 95 -12.46 -12.57 -32.87
C PRO A 95 -11.49 -13.24 -33.85
N MET A 96 -12.03 -14.06 -34.75
CA MET A 96 -11.27 -14.67 -35.83
C MET A 96 -11.10 -13.71 -37.01
N ASP A 97 -10.11 -13.96 -37.87
CA ASP A 97 -9.81 -13.12 -39.04
C ASP A 97 -11.08 -12.82 -39.87
N GLY A 98 -11.35 -11.52 -40.06
CA GLY A 98 -12.52 -11.01 -40.78
C GLY A 98 -13.71 -10.61 -39.90
N GLU A 99 -13.65 -10.81 -38.58
CA GLU A 99 -14.65 -10.27 -37.64
C GLU A 99 -14.07 -9.13 -36.80
N GLU A 100 -14.81 -8.03 -36.68
CA GLU A 100 -14.44 -6.91 -35.81
C GLU A 100 -14.88 -7.15 -34.37
N GLY A 101 -14.08 -6.64 -33.43
CA GLY A 101 -14.47 -6.42 -32.03
C GLY A 101 -13.33 -6.62 -31.03
N GLU A 102 -13.64 -6.32 -29.77
CA GLU A 102 -12.67 -6.31 -28.69
C GLU A 102 -12.35 -7.72 -28.15
N GLU A 103 -11.12 -7.89 -27.67
CA GLU A 103 -10.71 -9.10 -26.94
C GLU A 103 -11.33 -9.09 -25.55
N ILE A 104 -11.88 -10.23 -25.14
CA ILE A 104 -12.42 -10.43 -23.79
C ILE A 104 -11.42 -11.25 -22.99
N ILE A 105 -10.97 -10.71 -21.87
CA ILE A 105 -10.03 -11.40 -20.98
C ILE A 105 -10.76 -12.00 -19.79
N PHE A 106 -10.43 -13.25 -19.47
CA PHE A 106 -10.90 -14.00 -18.32
C PHE A 106 -9.72 -14.30 -17.41
N SER A 107 -9.95 -14.21 -16.11
CA SER A 107 -8.97 -14.61 -15.10
C SER A 107 -9.70 -15.45 -14.04
N ALA A 108 -9.22 -16.68 -13.82
CA ALA A 108 -9.69 -17.56 -12.75
C ALA A 108 -9.12 -17.17 -11.38
N ARG A 109 -8.10 -16.30 -11.36
CA ARG A 109 -7.58 -15.66 -10.15
C ARG A 109 -8.04 -14.21 -10.11
N PHE A 110 -8.05 -13.58 -8.93
CA PHE A 110 -8.18 -12.13 -8.84
C PHE A 110 -6.85 -11.47 -9.27
N ALA A 111 -6.47 -11.63 -10.53
CA ALA A 111 -5.23 -11.11 -11.10
C ALA A 111 -5.53 -10.13 -12.23
N CYS A 112 -4.76 -9.04 -12.27
CA CYS A 112 -4.82 -8.07 -13.35
C CYS A 112 -4.31 -8.72 -14.64
N PRO A 113 -5.11 -8.76 -15.72
CA PRO A 113 -4.71 -9.41 -16.97
C PRO A 113 -3.59 -8.67 -17.73
N HIS A 114 -3.28 -7.42 -17.35
CA HIS A 114 -2.26 -6.61 -18.00
C HIS A 114 -0.89 -6.69 -17.30
N CYS A 115 -0.87 -6.60 -15.97
CA CYS A 115 0.38 -6.55 -15.20
C CYS A 115 0.64 -7.79 -14.34
N GLY A 116 -0.30 -8.75 -14.28
CA GLY A 116 -0.18 -9.97 -13.50
C GLY A 116 -0.29 -9.76 -11.98
N HIS A 117 -0.58 -8.54 -11.52
CA HIS A 117 -0.78 -8.27 -10.09
C HIS A 117 -2.00 -9.05 -9.59
N SER A 118 -1.79 -10.00 -8.69
CA SER A 118 -2.84 -10.77 -8.05
C SER A 118 -3.17 -10.22 -6.67
N ILE A 119 -4.46 -10.22 -6.35
CA ILE A 119 -4.97 -10.01 -5.01
C ILE A 119 -5.53 -11.33 -4.48
N SER A 120 -5.52 -11.46 -3.16
CA SER A 120 -6.20 -12.57 -2.49
C SER A 120 -7.72 -12.45 -2.66
N GLU A 121 -8.43 -13.54 -2.39
CA GLU A 121 -9.89 -13.52 -2.38
C GLU A 121 -10.45 -12.43 -1.45
N LEU A 122 -11.53 -11.78 -1.88
CA LEU A 122 -12.15 -10.66 -1.19
C LEU A 122 -12.96 -11.15 0.01
N GLU A 123 -12.26 -11.48 1.09
CA GLU A 123 -12.88 -11.84 2.36
C GLU A 123 -13.06 -10.61 3.28
N PRO A 124 -14.05 -10.61 4.20
CA PRO A 124 -14.25 -9.51 5.15
C PRO A 124 -13.00 -9.10 5.94
N LYS A 125 -12.13 -10.06 6.27
CA LYS A 125 -10.86 -9.81 6.99
C LYS A 125 -9.90 -8.88 6.25
N LEU A 126 -9.99 -8.83 4.92
CA LEU A 126 -9.21 -7.92 4.07
C LEU A 126 -9.56 -6.44 4.32
N PHE A 127 -10.78 -6.17 4.78
CA PHE A 127 -11.30 -4.83 5.04
C PHE A 127 -11.21 -4.42 6.52
N SER A 128 -10.57 -5.24 7.35
CA SER A 128 -10.34 -4.93 8.76
C SER A 128 -8.92 -4.43 8.98
N PHE A 129 -8.78 -3.21 9.50
CA PHE A 129 -7.47 -2.68 9.92
C PHE A 129 -6.94 -3.31 11.21
N ASN A 130 -7.79 -4.03 11.95
CA ASN A 130 -7.39 -4.81 13.14
C ASN A 130 -6.90 -6.21 12.78
N ASN A 131 -7.01 -6.61 11.50
CA ASN A 131 -6.50 -7.89 11.03
C ASN A 131 -5.23 -7.64 10.19
N PRO A 132 -4.12 -8.35 10.43
CA PRO A 132 -2.92 -8.22 9.60
C PRO A 132 -3.18 -8.41 8.10
N ALA A 133 -4.17 -9.23 7.73
CA ALA A 133 -4.60 -9.46 6.36
C ALA A 133 -5.25 -8.24 5.68
N GLY A 134 -5.70 -7.23 6.42
CA GLY A 134 -6.30 -5.99 5.88
C GLY A 134 -5.56 -4.71 6.30
N ALA A 135 -4.77 -4.77 7.37
CA ALA A 135 -3.99 -3.67 7.90
C ALA A 135 -2.95 -3.16 6.90
N CYS A 136 -2.72 -1.84 6.91
CA CYS A 136 -1.61 -1.22 6.22
C CYS A 136 -0.30 -1.73 6.84
N PRO A 137 0.62 -2.31 6.05
CA PRO A 137 1.85 -2.92 6.57
C PRO A 137 2.80 -1.88 7.21
N THR A 138 2.72 -0.62 6.79
CA THR A 138 3.64 0.44 7.22
C THR A 138 3.30 1.00 8.60
N CYS A 139 2.02 1.04 8.94
CA CYS A 139 1.54 1.56 10.23
C CYS A 139 0.78 0.51 11.05
N ASP A 140 0.82 -0.75 10.63
CA ASP A 140 0.11 -1.88 11.26
C ASP A 140 -1.36 -1.55 11.62
N GLY A 141 -2.09 -0.94 10.67
CA GLY A 141 -3.49 -0.58 10.89
C GLY A 141 -3.76 0.64 11.78
N LEU A 142 -2.73 1.31 12.32
CA LEU A 142 -2.91 2.51 13.15
C LEU A 142 -3.39 3.72 12.34
N GLY A 143 -3.03 3.80 11.06
CA GLY A 143 -3.34 4.94 10.17
C GLY A 143 -2.44 6.15 10.39
N VAL A 144 -1.67 6.16 11.47
CA VAL A 144 -0.73 7.23 11.80
C VAL A 144 0.70 6.71 11.85
N LYS A 145 1.65 7.59 11.56
CA LYS A 145 3.07 7.37 11.82
C LYS A 145 3.49 8.31 12.94
N GLN A 146 4.06 7.74 13.99
CA GLN A 146 4.74 8.50 15.04
C GLN A 146 6.14 8.88 14.54
N PHE A 147 6.55 10.12 14.81
CA PHE A 147 7.88 10.62 14.49
C PHE A 147 8.30 11.65 15.52
N PHE A 148 9.61 11.84 15.69
CA PHE A 148 10.14 12.91 16.51
C PHE A 148 10.04 14.24 15.78
N ASP A 149 9.30 15.17 16.36
CA ASP A 149 9.10 16.49 15.78
C ASP A 149 10.22 17.43 16.22
N ALA A 150 11.02 17.89 15.26
CA ALA A 150 12.11 18.81 15.50
C ALA A 150 11.66 20.07 16.27
N LYS A 151 10.44 20.56 16.01
CA LYS A 151 9.88 21.73 16.71
C LYS A 151 9.57 21.49 18.18
N ARG A 152 9.28 20.24 18.56
CA ARG A 152 9.08 19.85 19.96
C ARG A 152 10.39 19.52 20.65
N LEU A 153 11.38 19.05 19.88
CA LEU A 153 12.67 18.61 20.38
C LEU A 153 13.63 19.78 20.65
N VAL A 154 13.59 20.80 19.82
CA VAL A 154 14.54 21.91 19.81
C VAL A 154 13.92 23.17 20.40
N ASN A 155 14.57 23.74 21.41
CA ASN A 155 14.37 25.12 21.81
C ASN A 155 15.34 26.02 21.02
N GLY A 156 14.82 26.69 20.00
CA GLY A 156 15.60 27.45 19.02
C GLY A 156 16.34 28.67 19.58
N GLU A 157 15.81 29.27 20.65
CA GLU A 157 16.39 30.46 21.29
C GLU A 157 17.64 30.14 22.12
N LEU A 158 17.81 28.87 22.52
CA LEU A 158 18.96 28.43 23.30
C LEU A 158 20.10 27.99 22.39
N THR A 159 21.31 28.02 22.93
CA THR A 159 22.49 27.42 22.30
C THR A 159 22.50 25.89 22.51
N LEU A 160 23.22 25.15 21.67
CA LEU A 160 23.42 23.71 21.87
C LEU A 160 24.11 23.43 23.23
N ALA A 161 25.03 24.30 23.64
CA ALA A 161 25.73 24.19 24.91
C ALA A 161 24.82 24.38 26.14
N GLU A 162 23.80 25.23 26.04
CA GLU A 162 22.82 25.50 27.11
C GLU A 162 21.66 24.50 27.14
N GLY A 163 21.53 23.67 26.11
CA GLY A 163 20.49 22.65 26.02
C GLY A 163 19.30 23.02 25.15
N ALA A 164 19.56 23.64 23.99
CA ALA A 164 18.62 23.70 22.88
C ALA A 164 17.98 22.33 22.59
N ILE A 165 18.75 21.25 22.75
CA ILE A 165 18.27 19.87 22.67
C ILE A 165 18.60 19.16 23.98
N ARG A 166 17.56 18.76 24.71
CA ARG A 166 17.71 18.15 26.04
C ARG A 166 18.58 16.89 25.99
N GLY A 167 19.61 16.84 26.83
CA GLY A 167 20.52 15.69 26.93
C GLY A 167 21.64 15.66 25.89
N TRP A 168 21.67 16.66 24.99
CA TRP A 168 22.76 16.93 24.05
C TRP A 168 23.49 18.24 24.42
N ASP A 169 23.59 18.50 25.73
CA ASP A 169 24.15 19.72 26.32
C ASP A 169 25.38 19.40 27.18
N ARG A 170 26.00 20.43 27.77
CA ARG A 170 27.22 20.29 28.60
C ARG A 170 27.09 19.30 29.76
N ARG A 171 25.88 18.99 30.25
CA ARG A 171 25.65 18.01 31.33
C ARG A 171 25.87 16.59 30.84
N ASN A 172 25.72 16.33 29.54
CA ASN A 172 26.04 15.04 28.93
C ASN A 172 27.36 15.12 28.16
N VAL A 173 28.46 14.83 28.87
CA VAL A 173 29.82 14.95 28.34
C VAL A 173 30.02 14.16 27.04
N TYR A 174 29.44 12.95 26.93
CA TYR A 174 29.58 12.10 25.75
C TYR A 174 28.95 12.74 24.50
N TYR A 175 27.66 13.13 24.58
CA TYR A 175 26.98 13.75 23.44
C TYR A 175 27.51 15.15 23.12
N PHE A 176 27.90 15.92 24.15
CA PHE A 176 28.46 17.25 23.94
C PHE A 176 29.82 17.23 23.24
N GLN A 177 30.69 16.26 23.56
CA GLN A 177 31.97 16.07 22.84
C GLN A 177 31.75 15.67 21.37
N MET A 178 30.71 14.88 21.10
CA MET A 178 30.32 14.50 19.76
C MET A 178 29.89 15.74 18.95
N LEU A 179 29.06 16.60 19.54
CA LEU A 179 28.70 17.89 18.94
C LEU A 179 29.91 18.80 18.74
N GLY A 180 30.87 18.81 19.67
CA GLY A 180 32.13 19.54 19.51
C GLY A 180 32.95 19.06 18.33
N SER A 181 33.03 17.75 18.11
CA SER A 181 33.72 17.18 16.94
C SER A 181 32.99 17.53 15.64
N LEU A 182 31.65 17.47 15.65
CA LEU A 182 30.81 17.85 14.52
C LEU A 182 30.93 19.33 14.18
N SER A 183 30.92 20.20 15.20
CA SER A 183 31.11 21.65 15.11
C SER A 183 32.45 21.99 14.46
N ASN A 184 33.54 21.34 14.87
CA ASN A 184 34.86 21.54 14.26
C ASN A 184 34.92 21.08 12.80
N HIS A 185 34.20 20.01 12.44
CA HIS A 185 34.20 19.46 11.09
C HIS A 185 33.41 20.32 10.10
N TYR A 186 32.22 20.79 10.50
CA TYR A 186 31.33 21.59 9.64
C TYR A 186 31.50 23.11 9.84
N GLY A 187 32.22 23.55 10.87
CA GLY A 187 32.52 24.97 11.11
C GLY A 187 31.35 25.79 11.68
N PHE A 188 30.54 25.21 12.56
CA PHE A 188 29.45 25.94 13.24
C PHE A 188 29.72 26.13 14.75
N SER A 189 29.13 27.16 15.36
CA SER A 189 29.29 27.46 16.79
C SER A 189 28.30 26.67 17.66
N LEU A 190 28.76 26.16 18.80
CA LEU A 190 27.89 25.55 19.83
C LEU A 190 27.31 26.58 20.81
N GLU A 191 27.84 27.80 20.80
CA GLU A 191 27.48 28.92 21.68
C GLU A 191 26.56 29.93 20.97
N GLN A 192 26.10 29.61 19.77
CA GLN A 192 25.13 30.41 19.02
C GLN A 192 23.73 29.79 19.19
N PRO A 193 22.66 30.61 19.28
CA PRO A 193 21.29 30.09 19.30
C PRO A 193 21.03 29.17 18.11
N PHE A 194 20.31 28.07 18.34
CA PHE A 194 20.11 27.05 17.32
C PHE A 194 19.41 27.60 16.07
N ASP A 195 18.42 28.48 16.24
CA ASP A 195 17.66 29.07 15.13
C ASP A 195 18.53 29.98 14.25
N ASP A 196 19.63 30.53 14.80
CA ASP A 196 20.55 31.37 14.06
C ASP A 196 21.57 30.54 13.24
N LEU A 197 21.68 29.24 13.49
CA LEU A 197 22.54 28.35 12.70
C LEU A 197 22.02 28.24 11.26
N ALA A 198 22.94 28.12 10.29
CA ALA A 198 22.56 27.85 8.91
C ALA A 198 21.72 26.55 8.81
N ALA A 199 20.72 26.55 7.94
CA ALA A 199 19.78 25.44 7.78
C ALA A 199 20.48 24.10 7.46
N GLU A 200 21.62 24.14 6.76
CA GLU A 200 22.44 22.95 6.49
C GLU A 200 23.03 22.35 7.77
N HIS A 201 23.53 23.20 8.69
CA HIS A 201 24.06 22.76 9.98
C HIS A 201 22.95 22.18 10.85
N GLN A 202 21.80 22.87 10.94
CA GLN A 202 20.63 22.35 11.67
C GLN A 202 20.22 20.96 11.14
N LYS A 203 20.20 20.79 9.82
CA LYS A 203 19.86 19.52 9.18
C LYS A 203 20.88 18.42 9.51
N VAL A 204 22.18 18.70 9.45
CA VAL A 204 23.23 17.73 9.80
C VAL A 204 23.17 17.34 11.27
N ILE A 205 22.89 18.29 12.17
CA ILE A 205 22.72 18.02 13.60
C ILE A 205 21.52 17.10 13.84
N LEU A 206 20.38 17.38 13.21
CA LEU A 206 19.15 16.62 13.45
C LEU A 206 19.12 15.26 12.73
N PHE A 207 19.55 15.19 11.48
CA PHE A 207 19.37 14.02 10.61
C PHE A 207 20.67 13.30 10.24
N GLY A 208 21.83 13.81 10.67
CA GLY A 208 23.11 13.17 10.48
C GLY A 208 23.88 13.64 9.24
N SER A 209 25.09 13.13 9.08
CA SER A 209 26.00 13.45 7.97
C SER A 209 25.86 12.53 6.76
N GLY A 210 24.87 11.64 6.75
CA GLY A 210 24.66 10.67 5.67
C GLY A 210 25.84 9.70 5.55
N ALA A 211 26.52 9.70 4.40
CA ALA A 211 27.69 8.84 4.16
C ALA A 211 29.03 9.52 4.53
N GLN A 212 29.03 10.81 4.89
CA GLN A 212 30.25 11.53 5.19
C GLN A 212 30.74 11.18 6.60
N SER A 213 31.96 10.65 6.69
CA SER A 213 32.63 10.39 7.97
C SER A 213 33.10 11.67 8.64
N VAL A 214 32.96 11.69 9.97
CA VAL A 214 33.42 12.74 10.87
C VAL A 214 34.36 12.11 11.90
N ASP A 215 35.44 12.81 12.22
CA ASP A 215 36.41 12.36 13.21
C ASP A 215 35.97 12.76 14.62
N PHE A 216 35.48 11.78 15.38
CA PHE A 216 35.03 11.96 16.75
C PHE A 216 36.14 11.69 17.76
N LYS A 217 36.24 12.57 18.75
CA LYS A 217 37.12 12.41 19.92
C LYS A 217 36.26 12.15 21.15
N TYR A 218 36.44 10.98 21.76
CA TYR A 218 35.74 10.57 22.97
C TYR A 218 36.71 10.56 24.15
N LEU A 219 36.32 11.16 25.27
CA LEU A 219 37.04 11.06 26.53
C LEU A 219 36.45 9.90 27.34
N ASN A 220 37.28 8.94 27.72
CA ASN A 220 36.88 7.89 28.66
C ASN A 220 36.95 8.40 30.10
N ASP A 221 36.31 7.70 31.04
CA ASP A 221 36.31 8.03 32.48
C ASP A 221 37.72 8.15 33.11
N ARG A 222 38.73 7.56 32.46
CA ARG A 222 40.15 7.60 32.87
C ARG A 222 40.93 8.79 32.29
N GLY A 223 40.30 9.63 31.47
CA GLY A 223 40.93 10.78 30.81
C GLY A 223 41.62 10.48 29.48
N ASP A 224 41.63 9.21 29.04
CA ASP A 224 42.18 8.82 27.74
C ASP A 224 41.28 9.31 26.59
N ILE A 225 41.90 9.85 25.54
CA ILE A 225 41.19 10.30 24.33
C ILE A 225 41.22 9.19 23.28
N VAL A 226 40.04 8.67 22.93
CA VAL A 226 39.86 7.71 21.83
C VAL A 226 39.34 8.44 20.60
N LYS A 227 40.02 8.28 19.47
CA LYS A 227 39.60 8.82 18.17
C LYS A 227 38.89 7.72 17.37
N ARG A 228 37.72 8.03 16.80
CA ARG A 228 37.01 7.15 15.86
C ARG A 228 36.44 7.97 14.71
N SER A 229 36.59 7.47 13.50
CA SER A 229 36.00 8.09 12.31
C SER A 229 34.78 7.29 11.89
N HIS A 230 33.62 7.93 11.84
CA HIS A 230 32.38 7.32 11.35
C HIS A 230 31.37 8.41 10.96
N PRO A 231 30.32 8.08 10.19
CA PRO A 231 29.24 9.01 9.95
C PRO A 231 28.51 9.37 11.26
N PHE A 232 28.06 10.62 11.35
CA PHE A 232 27.16 11.06 12.39
C PHE A 232 25.74 10.59 12.07
N GLU A 233 25.13 9.83 12.98
CA GLU A 233 23.79 9.30 12.76
C GLU A 233 22.68 10.36 12.80
N GLY A 234 22.92 11.48 13.48
CA GLY A 234 21.91 12.50 13.73
C GLY A 234 21.14 12.29 15.03
N ILE A 235 20.68 13.38 15.63
CA ILE A 235 19.96 13.33 16.91
C ILE A 235 18.60 12.63 16.75
N ILE A 236 17.82 12.92 15.71
CA ILE A 236 16.50 12.31 15.51
C ILE A 236 16.62 10.79 15.29
N PRO A 237 17.48 10.28 14.38
CA PRO A 237 17.69 8.84 14.24
C PRO A 237 18.18 8.17 15.53
N ASN A 238 19.02 8.83 16.33
CA ASN A 238 19.41 8.33 17.65
C ASN A 238 18.20 8.15 18.57
N LEU A 239 17.33 9.16 18.66
CA LEU A 239 16.15 9.13 19.52
C LEU A 239 15.13 8.09 19.02
N GLU A 240 14.92 7.97 17.72
CA GLU A 240 14.06 6.94 17.11
C GLU A 240 14.55 5.53 17.47
N ARG A 241 15.86 5.27 17.33
CA ARG A 241 16.45 3.99 17.71
C ARG A 241 16.27 3.73 19.20
N ARG A 242 16.63 4.68 20.06
CA ARG A 242 16.49 4.55 21.52
C ARG A 242 15.05 4.31 21.95
N TYR A 243 14.07 4.99 21.35
CA TYR A 243 12.66 4.79 21.67
C TYR A 243 12.20 3.36 21.33
N ARG A 244 12.65 2.82 20.18
CA ARG A 244 12.32 1.47 19.72
C ARG A 244 13.00 0.38 20.54
N GLU A 245 14.27 0.58 20.89
CA GLU A 245 15.13 -0.45 21.50
C GLU A 245 15.13 -0.41 23.03
N THR A 246 14.76 0.70 23.67
CA THR A 246 14.84 0.77 25.15
C THR A 246 13.81 -0.15 25.81
N GLU A 247 14.23 -0.87 26.84
CA GLU A 247 13.35 -1.68 27.68
C GLU A 247 12.78 -0.90 28.88
N SER A 248 13.32 0.29 29.17
CA SER A 248 12.88 1.12 30.30
C SER A 248 11.62 1.91 29.97
N ALA A 249 10.54 1.65 30.72
CA ALA A 249 9.27 2.36 30.58
C ALA A 249 9.44 3.88 30.82
N SER A 250 10.21 4.27 31.83
CA SER A 250 10.48 5.69 32.15
C SER A 250 11.17 6.42 30.99
N VAL A 251 12.21 5.82 30.40
CA VAL A 251 12.91 6.40 29.24
C VAL A 251 11.95 6.52 28.04
N ARG A 252 11.11 5.50 27.82
CA ARG A 252 10.13 5.51 26.73
C ARG A 252 9.10 6.63 26.91
N GLU A 253 8.58 6.82 28.13
CA GLU A 253 7.64 7.90 28.46
C GLU A 253 8.27 9.29 28.33
N GLU A 254 9.52 9.47 28.74
CA GLU A 254 10.23 10.75 28.55
C GLU A 254 10.40 11.09 27.06
N LEU A 255 10.79 10.12 26.24
CA LEU A 255 10.96 10.29 24.80
C LEU A 255 9.62 10.50 24.08
N ALA A 256 8.55 9.85 24.54
CA ALA A 256 7.21 9.98 23.95
C ALA A 256 6.67 11.41 23.96
N LYS A 257 7.13 12.26 24.88
CA LYS A 257 6.75 13.70 24.95
C LYS A 257 7.15 14.49 23.71
N PHE A 258 8.17 14.03 23.00
CA PHE A 258 8.69 14.67 21.78
C PHE A 258 8.11 14.07 20.49
N LEU A 259 7.28 13.03 20.61
CA LEU A 259 6.62 12.44 19.46
C LEU A 259 5.44 13.32 19.02
N SER A 260 5.32 13.44 17.71
CA SER A 260 4.12 13.91 17.03
C SER A 260 3.57 12.77 16.17
N THR A 261 2.29 12.85 15.86
CA THR A 261 1.63 11.94 14.93
C THR A 261 1.33 12.67 13.64
N GLN A 262 1.48 11.96 12.52
CA GLN A 262 0.98 12.40 11.23
C GLN A 262 0.25 11.25 10.54
N PRO A 263 -0.64 11.53 9.58
CA PRO A 263 -1.20 10.48 8.75
C PRO A 263 -0.10 9.63 8.12
N CYS A 264 -0.26 8.31 8.17
CA CYS A 264 0.69 7.39 7.54
C CYS A 264 0.79 7.71 6.04
N PRO A 265 1.99 7.87 5.46
CA PRO A 265 2.16 8.28 4.06
C PRO A 265 1.59 7.24 3.08
N ASP A 266 1.64 5.97 3.43
CA ASP A 266 1.27 4.88 2.52
C ASP A 266 -0.24 4.63 2.49
N CYS A 267 -0.88 4.61 3.67
CA CYS A 267 -2.33 4.48 3.75
C CYS A 267 -3.07 5.82 3.71
N ARG A 268 -2.39 6.94 3.94
CA ARG A 268 -2.96 8.30 4.06
C ARG A 268 -4.04 8.39 5.14
N GLY A 269 -3.85 7.70 6.26
CA GLY A 269 -4.82 7.69 7.36
C GLY A 269 -5.89 6.60 7.29
N THR A 270 -6.08 5.94 6.14
CA THR A 270 -7.20 4.99 5.96
C THR A 270 -6.99 3.64 6.65
N ARG A 271 -5.82 3.40 7.27
CA ARG A 271 -5.46 2.19 8.04
C ARG A 271 -5.36 0.88 7.26
N LEU A 272 -5.90 0.81 6.06
CA LEU A 272 -5.97 -0.39 5.23
C LEU A 272 -4.79 -0.50 4.25
N ARG A 273 -4.49 -1.74 3.86
CA ARG A 273 -3.55 -2.05 2.77
C ARG A 273 -4.06 -1.56 1.41
N ARG A 274 -3.19 -1.59 0.40
CA ARG A 274 -3.50 -1.01 -0.91
C ARG A 274 -4.70 -1.70 -1.57
N GLU A 275 -4.72 -3.02 -1.58
CA GLU A 275 -5.71 -3.86 -2.24
C GLU A 275 -7.11 -3.56 -1.69
N ALA A 276 -7.26 -3.54 -0.37
CA ALA A 276 -8.51 -3.26 0.33
C ALA A 276 -9.07 -1.85 0.05
N ARG A 277 -8.20 -0.86 -0.21
CA ARG A 277 -8.60 0.53 -0.53
C ARG A 277 -9.10 0.71 -1.96
N HIS A 278 -8.83 -0.26 -2.84
CA HIS A 278 -9.17 -0.19 -4.26
C HIS A 278 -10.30 -1.16 -4.62
N VAL A 279 -11.10 -1.59 -3.64
CA VAL A 279 -12.36 -2.30 -3.87
C VAL A 279 -13.50 -1.28 -3.81
N TRP A 280 -14.32 -1.26 -4.86
CA TRP A 280 -15.40 -0.30 -5.05
C TRP A 280 -16.75 -1.00 -4.87
N VAL A 281 -17.68 -0.31 -4.21
CA VAL A 281 -19.08 -0.69 -4.14
C VAL A 281 -19.88 0.50 -4.65
N GLY A 282 -20.48 0.36 -5.84
CA GLY A 282 -21.02 1.51 -6.56
C GLY A 282 -19.89 2.46 -6.99
N GLU A 283 -20.01 3.73 -6.64
CA GLU A 283 -19.05 4.78 -7.04
C GLU A 283 -18.03 5.14 -5.94
N LYS A 284 -18.02 4.43 -4.82
CA LYS A 284 -17.11 4.73 -3.69
C LYS A 284 -16.39 3.48 -3.19
N THR A 285 -15.17 3.69 -2.70
CA THR A 285 -14.39 2.69 -1.96
C THR A 285 -14.75 2.73 -0.47
N LEU A 286 -14.37 1.70 0.29
CA LEU A 286 -14.62 1.65 1.73
C LEU A 286 -14.08 2.90 2.47
N PRO A 287 -12.81 3.35 2.28
CA PRO A 287 -12.33 4.57 2.92
C PRO A 287 -13.13 5.82 2.53
N ALA A 288 -13.60 5.89 1.28
CA ALA A 288 -14.39 7.02 0.82
C ALA A 288 -15.77 7.06 1.50
N VAL A 289 -16.38 5.91 1.76
CA VAL A 289 -17.65 5.84 2.52
C VAL A 289 -17.43 6.15 3.99
N THR A 290 -16.36 5.65 4.61
CA THR A 290 -16.10 5.89 6.04
C THR A 290 -15.67 7.32 6.37
N GLY A 291 -15.05 8.01 5.40
CA GLY A 291 -14.67 9.42 5.53
C GLY A 291 -15.80 10.42 5.26
N LEU A 292 -16.99 9.95 4.86
CA LEU A 292 -18.16 10.81 4.76
C LEU A 292 -18.74 11.11 6.15
N PRO A 293 -19.33 12.30 6.35
CA PRO A 293 -20.27 12.52 7.44
C PRO A 293 -21.33 11.42 7.47
N VAL A 294 -21.80 11.03 8.65
CA VAL A 294 -22.80 9.98 8.82
C VAL A 294 -24.06 10.29 8.02
N GLY A 295 -24.49 11.57 7.95
CA GLY A 295 -25.61 12.00 7.12
C GLY A 295 -25.39 11.65 5.63
N ASP A 296 -24.27 12.09 5.07
CA ASP A 296 -23.90 11.82 3.68
C ASP A 296 -23.72 10.31 3.40
N ALA A 297 -23.17 9.57 4.37
CA ALA A 297 -23.03 8.12 4.27
C ALA A 297 -24.41 7.43 4.27
N CYS A 298 -25.36 7.93 5.08
CA CYS A 298 -26.74 7.45 5.12
C CYS A 298 -27.41 7.65 3.75
N ASP A 299 -27.30 8.85 3.19
CA ASP A 299 -27.83 9.18 1.86
C ASP A 299 -27.18 8.35 0.75
N TYR A 300 -25.86 8.12 0.83
CA TYR A 300 -25.16 7.28 -0.12
C TYR A 300 -25.70 5.84 -0.12
N VAL A 301 -25.85 5.22 1.05
CA VAL A 301 -26.33 3.82 1.17
C VAL A 301 -27.83 3.71 0.84
N ALA A 302 -28.62 4.75 1.09
CA ALA A 302 -30.02 4.81 0.69
C ALA A 302 -30.18 4.82 -0.84
N ASN A 303 -29.30 5.54 -1.55
CA ASN A 303 -29.35 5.66 -3.01
C ASN A 303 -28.53 4.59 -3.76
N LEU A 304 -27.82 3.71 -3.04
CA LEU A 304 -27.00 2.66 -3.64
C LEU A 304 -27.89 1.53 -4.19
N HIS A 305 -27.95 1.42 -5.51
CA HIS A 305 -28.68 0.37 -6.22
C HIS A 305 -27.70 -0.65 -6.81
N LEU A 306 -27.78 -1.90 -6.35
CA LEU A 306 -27.00 -3.02 -6.86
C LEU A 306 -27.91 -3.96 -7.65
N THR A 307 -27.56 -4.25 -8.90
CA THR A 307 -28.39 -5.08 -9.79
C THR A 307 -28.03 -6.56 -9.72
N GLY A 308 -29.03 -7.42 -9.91
CA GLY A 308 -28.90 -8.88 -10.00
C GLY A 308 -28.45 -9.53 -8.68
N ARG A 309 -27.75 -10.67 -8.79
CA ARG A 309 -27.32 -11.49 -7.64
C ARG A 309 -26.54 -10.71 -6.57
N ARG A 310 -25.80 -9.67 -6.96
CA ARG A 310 -25.05 -8.82 -6.00
C ARG A 310 -25.98 -8.05 -5.08
N GLY A 311 -27.08 -7.50 -5.62
CA GLY A 311 -28.09 -6.79 -4.83
C GLY A 311 -28.83 -7.74 -3.89
N GLU A 312 -29.24 -8.91 -4.39
CA GLU A 312 -29.94 -9.92 -3.58
C GLU A 312 -29.12 -10.38 -2.36
N ILE A 313 -27.82 -10.60 -2.54
CA ILE A 313 -26.91 -10.97 -1.44
C ILE A 313 -26.72 -9.79 -0.47
N ALA A 314 -26.58 -8.58 -1.00
CA ALA A 314 -26.27 -7.39 -0.20
C ALA A 314 -27.49 -6.81 0.53
N GLU A 315 -28.72 -7.13 0.14
CA GLU A 315 -29.93 -6.44 0.64
C GLU A 315 -30.04 -6.44 2.16
N LYS A 316 -29.81 -7.60 2.81
CA LYS A 316 -29.85 -7.71 4.28
C LYS A 316 -28.76 -6.88 4.95
N ILE A 317 -27.57 -6.82 4.34
CA ILE A 317 -26.42 -6.07 4.86
C ILE A 317 -26.66 -4.57 4.69
N LEU A 318 -27.14 -4.14 3.52
CA LEU A 318 -27.48 -2.75 3.24
C LEU A 318 -28.59 -2.26 4.16
N LYS A 319 -29.61 -3.08 4.42
CA LYS A 319 -30.67 -2.76 5.38
C LYS A 319 -30.10 -2.47 6.78
N GLU A 320 -29.27 -3.36 7.31
CA GLU A 320 -28.62 -3.19 8.62
C GLU A 320 -27.76 -1.92 8.68
N ILE A 321 -26.99 -1.63 7.62
CA ILE A 321 -26.16 -0.42 7.54
C ILE A 321 -27.04 0.84 7.54
N ARG A 322 -28.11 0.87 6.73
CA ARG A 322 -29.06 2.01 6.66
C ARG A 322 -29.68 2.26 8.03
N GLU A 323 -30.15 1.21 8.71
CA GLU A 323 -30.77 1.33 10.03
C GLU A 323 -29.79 1.93 11.05
N ARG A 324 -28.55 1.42 11.13
CA ARG A 324 -27.52 1.95 12.05
C ARG A 324 -27.13 3.39 11.75
N LEU A 325 -26.95 3.75 10.48
CA LEU A 325 -26.65 5.12 10.08
C LEU A 325 -27.81 6.05 10.42
N GLN A 326 -29.04 5.64 10.14
CA GLN A 326 -30.24 6.42 10.47
C GLN A 326 -30.38 6.63 11.98
N PHE A 327 -30.07 5.64 12.82
CA PHE A 327 -30.06 5.81 14.27
C PHE A 327 -29.05 6.87 14.72
N LEU A 328 -27.84 6.88 14.15
CA LEU A 328 -26.82 7.91 14.43
C LEU A 328 -27.30 9.31 14.00
N VAL A 329 -27.98 9.43 12.86
CA VAL A 329 -28.61 10.68 12.42
C VAL A 329 -29.71 11.12 13.40
N ASN A 330 -30.56 10.19 13.84
CA ASN A 330 -31.67 10.49 14.76
C ASN A 330 -31.20 11.02 16.13
N VAL A 331 -30.01 10.60 16.59
CA VAL A 331 -29.38 11.12 17.81
C VAL A 331 -28.49 12.35 17.57
N GLY A 332 -28.53 12.94 16.38
CA GLY A 332 -27.82 14.18 16.04
C GLY A 332 -26.30 14.02 15.95
N LEU A 333 -25.83 12.92 15.35
CA LEU A 333 -24.42 12.65 15.08
C LEU A 333 -24.10 12.63 13.58
N ASP A 334 -24.96 13.22 12.77
CA ASP A 334 -24.88 13.27 11.30
C ASP A 334 -23.61 13.95 10.77
N TYR A 335 -23.04 14.89 11.53
CA TYR A 335 -21.81 15.63 11.18
C TYR A 335 -20.51 14.84 11.43
N LEU A 336 -20.56 13.72 12.16
CA LEU A 336 -19.39 12.91 12.44
C LEU A 336 -19.02 12.03 11.25
N THR A 337 -17.74 11.69 11.09
CA THR A 337 -17.31 10.66 10.13
C THR A 337 -17.18 9.31 10.83
N LEU A 338 -17.36 8.21 10.09
CA LEU A 338 -17.22 6.85 10.63
C LEU A 338 -15.77 6.48 10.95
N ASP A 339 -14.80 7.18 10.36
CA ASP A 339 -13.36 6.98 10.59
C ASP A 339 -12.77 7.85 11.72
N ARG A 340 -13.59 8.70 12.37
CA ARG A 340 -13.16 9.54 13.50
C ARG A 340 -12.70 8.68 14.68
N SER A 341 -11.57 9.05 15.28
CA SER A 341 -11.03 8.33 16.44
C SER A 341 -11.95 8.45 17.66
N ALA A 342 -12.24 7.32 18.31
CA ALA A 342 -13.09 7.26 19.50
C ALA A 342 -12.57 8.16 20.64
N ASP A 343 -11.25 8.25 20.80
CA ASP A 343 -10.61 9.07 21.86
C ASP A 343 -10.81 10.58 21.66
N THR A 344 -11.24 11.00 20.46
CA THR A 344 -11.49 12.43 20.15
C THR A 344 -12.95 12.83 20.35
N LEU A 345 -13.81 11.88 20.73
CA LEU A 345 -15.23 12.14 20.96
C LEU A 345 -15.43 12.81 22.33
N SER A 346 -16.31 13.79 22.38
CA SER A 346 -16.80 14.34 23.63
C SER A 346 -17.63 13.30 24.40
N GLY A 347 -17.73 13.46 25.73
CA GLY A 347 -18.54 12.58 26.56
C GLY A 347 -20.00 12.50 26.10
N GLY A 348 -20.57 13.62 25.62
CA GLY A 348 -21.92 13.65 25.05
C GLY A 348 -22.05 12.88 23.74
N GLU A 349 -21.08 13.00 22.82
CA GLU A 349 -21.05 12.22 21.59
C GLU A 349 -20.95 10.71 21.89
N ALA A 350 -20.02 10.32 22.77
CA ALA A 350 -19.83 8.92 23.16
C ALA A 350 -21.09 8.31 23.79
N GLN A 351 -21.79 9.07 24.63
CA GLN A 351 -23.05 8.63 25.23
C GLN A 351 -24.16 8.43 24.17
N ARG A 352 -24.28 9.35 23.21
CA ARG A 352 -25.27 9.23 22.13
C ARG A 352 -24.99 8.05 21.19
N ILE A 353 -23.71 7.76 20.89
CA ILE A 353 -23.31 6.55 20.14
C ILE A 353 -23.71 5.29 20.92
N ARG A 354 -23.47 5.26 22.24
CA ARG A 354 -23.86 4.12 23.08
C ARG A 354 -25.38 3.91 23.09
N LEU A 355 -26.16 4.99 23.13
CA LEU A 355 -27.62 4.94 23.04
C LEU A 355 -28.07 4.39 21.69
N ALA A 356 -27.48 4.88 20.59
CA ALA A 356 -27.78 4.40 19.25
C ALA A 356 -27.50 2.89 19.10
N SER A 357 -26.40 2.39 19.67
CA SER A 357 -26.04 0.96 19.65
C SER A 357 -26.85 0.05 20.58
N GLN A 358 -27.64 0.61 21.50
CA GLN A 358 -28.49 -0.17 22.41
C GLN A 358 -29.95 -0.26 21.94
N ILE A 359 -30.38 0.72 21.14
CA ILE A 359 -31.76 0.84 20.65
C ILE A 359 -31.91 0.32 19.22
N GLY A 360 -30.86 0.49 18.40
CA GLY A 360 -30.72 -0.15 17.08
C GLY A 360 -29.77 -1.32 17.15
#